data_AF-A0A0U4VSK2-F1
#
_entry.id   AF-A0A0U4VSK2-F1
#
_cell.length_a   1.000
_cell.length_b   1.000
_cell.length_c   1.000
_cell.angle_alpha   90.00
_cell.angle_beta   90.00
_cell.angle_gamma   90.00
#
_symmetry.space_group_name_H-M   'P 1'
#
loop_
_entity.id
_entity.type
_entity.pdbx_description
1 polymer ?
#
loop_
_entity_poly.entity_id
_entity_poly.type
_entity_poly.pdbx_seq_one_letter_code
_entity_poly.pdbx_strand_id
1 'polypeptide(L)'
;MERDISKIPLINDWSYLIALETGLFTRGELSGVVLKALNDQARLLSRRYLVQKSKLDVRKLTPAETEILDTLSETAANLRRRHRLPHNIVKSLRAGGLIAAVERSVCASGILQCHNGFYEDGLEPGAFERIVMRHPQEFGDHARQSAALYFAQEHPQEDLQDQLLQASA
;
A
#
# COMPACT_ATOMS: atom_id res chain seq x y z
N MET A 1 -2.55 -15.34 -30.10
CA MET A 1 -1.49 -15.47 -29.08
C MET A 1 -2.13 -15.25 -27.70
N GLU A 2 -3.03 -16.15 -27.32
CA GLU A 2 -4.01 -15.96 -26.22
C GLU A 2 -3.84 -17.03 -25.11
N ARG A 3 -2.84 -17.90 -25.25
CA ARG A 3 -2.78 -19.20 -24.57
C ARG A 3 -2.11 -19.21 -23.19
N ASP A 4 -1.57 -18.09 -22.70
CA ASP A 4 -0.87 -18.07 -21.41
C ASP A 4 -1.45 -17.11 -20.36
N ILE A 5 -2.32 -16.15 -20.73
CA ILE A 5 -2.93 -15.23 -19.75
C ILE A 5 -3.81 -16.00 -18.76
N SER A 6 -4.56 -17.00 -19.24
CA SER A 6 -5.42 -17.85 -18.41
C SER A 6 -4.67 -18.69 -17.38
N LYS A 7 -3.34 -18.87 -17.55
CA LYS A 7 -2.50 -19.61 -16.62
C LYS A 7 -1.87 -18.74 -15.54
N ILE A 8 -1.79 -17.42 -15.74
CA ILE A 8 -1.20 -16.49 -14.75
C ILE A 8 -1.85 -16.65 -13.36
N PRO A 9 -3.18 -16.75 -13.22
CA PRO A 9 -3.82 -16.95 -11.91
C PRO A 9 -3.44 -18.25 -11.19
N LEU A 10 -2.91 -19.25 -11.91
CA LEU A 10 -2.52 -20.54 -11.36
C LEU A 10 -1.08 -20.54 -10.80
N ILE A 11 -0.31 -19.48 -11.04
CA ILE A 11 1.08 -19.36 -10.59
C ILE A 11 1.13 -19.14 -9.08
N ASN A 12 1.59 -20.13 -8.33
CA ASN A 12 1.71 -20.03 -6.87
C ASN A 12 3.14 -19.76 -6.37
N ASP A 13 4.10 -19.63 -7.29
CA ASP A 13 5.51 -19.42 -6.99
C ASP A 13 6.00 -18.04 -7.44
N TRP A 14 6.70 -17.35 -6.54
CA TRP A 14 7.22 -16.00 -6.80
C TRP A 14 8.33 -15.99 -7.84
N SER A 15 9.24 -16.96 -7.79
CA SER A 15 10.37 -17.02 -8.72
C SER A 15 9.87 -17.22 -10.15
N TYR A 16 8.88 -18.10 -10.32
CA TYR A 16 8.23 -18.34 -11.60
C TYR A 16 7.46 -17.10 -12.10
N LEU A 17 6.70 -16.42 -11.23
CA LEU A 17 5.97 -15.21 -11.62
C LEU A 17 6.92 -14.11 -12.12
N ILE A 18 8.03 -13.88 -11.40
CA ILE A 18 9.05 -12.88 -11.78
C ILE A 18 9.74 -13.29 -13.09
N ALA A 19 10.14 -14.56 -13.23
CA ALA A 19 10.78 -15.04 -14.45
C ALA A 19 9.86 -14.90 -15.68
N LEU A 20 8.56 -15.17 -15.52
CA LEU A 20 7.56 -14.96 -16.57
C LEU A 20 7.43 -13.48 -16.93
N GLU A 21 7.29 -12.59 -15.94
CA GLU A 21 7.19 -11.14 -16.13
C GLU A 21 8.43 -10.61 -16.88
N THR A 22 9.63 -10.97 -16.44
CA THR A 22 10.89 -10.58 -17.11
C THR A 22 10.95 -11.12 -18.55
N GLY A 23 10.59 -12.40 -18.77
CA GLY A 23 10.61 -12.99 -20.09
C GLY A 23 9.64 -12.31 -21.07
N LEU A 24 8.43 -11.98 -20.62
CA LEU A 24 7.43 -11.24 -21.41
C LEU A 24 7.89 -9.82 -21.72
N PHE A 25 8.52 -9.15 -20.76
CA PHE A 25 9.11 -7.83 -20.96
C PHE A 25 10.22 -7.85 -22.02
N THR A 26 11.17 -8.78 -21.92
CA THR A 26 12.29 -8.91 -22.87
C THR A 26 11.80 -9.22 -24.30
N ARG A 27 10.67 -9.91 -24.46
CA ARG A 27 10.07 -10.20 -25.78
C ARG A 27 9.16 -9.09 -26.30
N GLY A 28 8.90 -8.03 -25.53
CA GLY A 28 7.95 -6.97 -25.91
C GLY A 28 6.49 -7.42 -25.93
N GLU A 29 6.15 -8.51 -25.23
CA GLU A 29 4.82 -9.12 -25.20
C GLU A 29 3.96 -8.64 -24.01
N LEU A 30 4.42 -7.62 -23.30
CA LEU A 30 3.78 -7.10 -22.10
C LEU A 30 2.62 -6.14 -22.44
N SER A 31 1.51 -6.71 -22.93
CA SER A 31 0.28 -5.94 -23.14
C SER A 31 -0.34 -5.49 -21.81
N GLY A 32 -1.19 -4.45 -21.82
CA GLY A 32 -1.85 -3.97 -20.61
C GLY A 32 -2.69 -5.04 -19.90
N VAL A 33 -3.30 -5.96 -20.66
CA VAL A 33 -4.08 -7.08 -20.09
C VAL A 33 -3.15 -8.08 -19.38
N VAL A 34 -2.00 -8.40 -19.99
CA VAL A 34 -1.00 -9.29 -19.40
C VAL A 34 -0.42 -8.68 -18.12
N LEU A 35 -0.04 -7.40 -18.17
CA LEU A 35 0.48 -6.67 -17.02
C LEU A 35 -0.53 -6.64 -15.87
N LYS A 36 -1.81 -6.38 -16.16
CA LYS A 36 -2.88 -6.43 -15.17
C LYS A 36 -2.98 -7.82 -14.52
N ALA A 37 -2.98 -8.88 -15.32
CA ALA A 37 -3.05 -10.25 -14.80
C ALA A 37 -1.85 -10.61 -13.91
N LEU A 38 -0.63 -10.18 -14.30
CA LEU A 38 0.58 -10.36 -13.50
C LEU A 38 0.50 -9.59 -12.17
N ASN A 39 0.03 -8.35 -12.20
CA ASN A 39 -0.17 -7.52 -11.01
C ASN A 39 -1.22 -8.12 -10.06
N ASP A 40 -2.36 -8.54 -10.59
CA ASP A 40 -3.42 -9.19 -9.81
C ASP A 40 -2.90 -10.44 -9.12
N GLN A 41 -2.10 -11.26 -9.82
CA GLN A 41 -1.50 -12.45 -9.22
C GLN A 41 -0.42 -12.12 -8.19
N ALA A 42 0.46 -11.16 -8.47
CA ALA A 42 1.49 -10.72 -7.54
C ALA A 42 0.88 -10.19 -6.23
N ARG A 43 -0.22 -9.43 -6.33
CA ARG A 43 -1.01 -8.97 -5.19
C ARG A 43 -1.62 -10.13 -4.42
N LEU A 44 -2.21 -11.11 -5.10
CA LEU A 44 -2.78 -12.31 -4.46
C LEU A 44 -1.73 -13.11 -3.68
N LEU A 45 -0.56 -13.36 -4.28
CA LEU A 45 0.54 -14.05 -3.60
C LEU A 45 1.07 -13.27 -2.40
N SER A 46 1.17 -11.95 -2.52
CA SER A 46 1.57 -11.07 -1.42
C SER A 46 0.56 -11.10 -0.29
N ARG A 47 -0.73 -10.99 -0.61
CA ARG A 47 -1.82 -11.05 0.38
C ARG A 47 -1.78 -12.36 1.16
N ARG A 48 -1.66 -13.50 0.46
CA ARG A 48 -1.53 -14.82 1.10
C ARG A 48 -0.31 -14.88 2.01
N TYR A 49 0.84 -14.40 1.54
CA TYR A 49 2.06 -14.35 2.32
C TYR A 49 1.89 -13.50 3.59
N LEU A 50 1.34 -12.30 3.46
CA LEU A 50 1.13 -11.40 4.59
C LEU A 50 0.22 -12.06 5.61
N VAL A 51 -0.98 -12.51 5.23
CA VAL A 51 -1.94 -13.18 6.13
C VAL A 51 -1.29 -14.35 6.87
N GLN A 52 -0.60 -15.23 6.15
CA GLN A 52 0.06 -16.39 6.76
C GLN A 52 1.17 -15.99 7.73
N LYS A 53 2.01 -15.01 7.34
CA LYS A 53 3.19 -14.65 8.13
C LYS A 53 2.85 -13.73 9.29
N SER A 54 1.88 -12.82 9.16
CA SER A 54 1.44 -11.96 10.26
C SER A 54 0.44 -12.64 11.20
N LYS A 55 -0.08 -13.82 10.84
CA LYS A 55 -1.14 -14.53 11.59
C LYS A 55 -2.42 -13.70 11.72
N LEU A 56 -2.76 -12.91 10.70
CA LEU A 56 -3.99 -12.14 10.67
C LEU A 56 -5.22 -13.06 10.55
N ASP A 57 -6.26 -12.79 11.32
CA ASP A 57 -7.57 -13.36 11.05
C ASP A 57 -8.26 -12.52 9.98
N VAL A 58 -8.49 -13.12 8.82
CA VAL A 58 -9.13 -12.47 7.66
C VAL A 58 -10.59 -12.88 7.46
N ARG A 59 -11.20 -13.59 8.42
CA ARG A 59 -12.59 -14.05 8.30
C ARG A 59 -13.60 -12.90 8.39
N LYS A 60 -13.24 -11.83 9.10
CA LYS A 60 -14.11 -10.66 9.35
C LYS A 60 -13.27 -9.38 9.35
N LEU A 61 -12.69 -9.06 8.19
CA LEU A 61 -12.04 -7.77 8.02
C LEU A 61 -13.11 -6.68 7.86
N THR A 62 -12.86 -5.54 8.51
CA THR A 62 -13.65 -4.33 8.24
C THR A 62 -13.33 -3.75 6.85
N PRO A 63 -14.12 -2.78 6.36
CA PRO A 63 -13.79 -2.05 5.13
C PRO A 63 -12.39 -1.43 5.16
N ALA A 64 -12.01 -0.73 6.24
CA ALA A 64 -10.68 -0.16 6.33
C ALA A 64 -9.59 -1.23 6.38
N GLU A 65 -9.76 -2.30 7.17
CA GLU A 65 -8.78 -3.40 7.23
C GLU A 65 -8.58 -4.09 5.89
N THR A 66 -9.64 -4.26 5.11
CA THR A 66 -9.56 -4.82 3.75
C THR A 66 -8.71 -3.92 2.85
N GLU A 67 -8.98 -2.62 2.89
CA GLU A 67 -8.25 -1.62 2.10
C GLU A 67 -6.77 -1.56 2.50
N ILE A 68 -6.46 -1.56 3.80
CA ILE A 68 -5.09 -1.59 4.32
C ILE A 68 -4.36 -2.83 3.83
N LEU A 69 -5.01 -4.00 3.92
CA LEU A 69 -4.40 -5.26 3.50
C LEU A 69 -4.13 -5.27 2.00
N ASP A 70 -5.03 -4.72 1.19
CA ASP A 70 -4.84 -4.63 -0.26
C ASP A 70 -3.69 -3.68 -0.62
N THR A 71 -3.62 -2.49 0.01
CA THR A 71 -2.51 -1.54 -0.16
C THR A 71 -1.18 -2.18 0.25
N LEU A 72 -1.11 -2.82 1.43
CA LEU A 72 0.12 -3.50 1.88
C LEU A 72 0.50 -4.69 1.00
N SER A 73 -0.48 -5.37 0.41
CA SER A 73 -0.22 -6.47 -0.52
C SER A 73 0.39 -5.98 -1.83
N GLU A 74 0.00 -4.81 -2.31
CA GLU A 74 0.62 -4.15 -3.46
C GLU A 74 2.06 -3.72 -3.16
N THR A 75 2.30 -3.06 -2.02
CA THR A 75 3.65 -2.71 -1.56
C THR A 75 4.55 -3.95 -1.43
N ALA A 76 4.03 -5.02 -0.81
CA ALA A 76 4.75 -6.28 -0.67
C ALA A 76 5.06 -6.94 -2.02
N ALA A 77 4.17 -6.84 -3.02
CA ALA A 77 4.41 -7.35 -4.37
C ALA A 77 5.58 -6.59 -5.03
N ASN A 78 5.62 -5.27 -4.88
CA ASN A 78 6.70 -4.44 -5.39
C ASN A 78 8.04 -4.74 -4.72
N LEU A 79 8.05 -5.01 -3.41
CA LEU A 79 9.26 -5.48 -2.71
C LEU A 79 9.75 -6.81 -3.27
N ARG A 80 8.84 -7.77 -3.49
CA ARG A 80 9.18 -9.10 -4.02
C ARG A 80 9.80 -9.03 -5.40
N ARG A 81 9.30 -8.17 -6.29
CA ARG A 81 9.92 -7.91 -7.61
C ARG A 81 11.34 -7.37 -7.51
N ARG A 82 11.62 -6.59 -6.47
CA ARG A 82 12.97 -6.08 -6.15
C ARG A 82 13.81 -7.08 -5.35
N HIS A 83 13.39 -8.35 -5.28
CA HIS A 83 14.03 -9.40 -4.49
C HIS A 83 14.17 -9.09 -2.99
N ARG A 84 13.33 -8.19 -2.46
CA ARG A 84 13.24 -7.87 -1.04
C ARG A 84 12.05 -8.57 -0.39
N LEU A 85 12.17 -8.89 0.89
CA LEU A 85 11.10 -9.48 1.69
C LEU A 85 10.39 -8.40 2.53
N PRO A 86 9.06 -8.43 2.65
CA PRO A 86 8.27 -7.44 3.40
C PRO A 86 8.32 -7.69 4.92
N HIS A 87 9.52 -7.69 5.50
CA HIS A 87 9.73 -8.01 6.91
C HIS A 87 9.15 -6.96 7.86
N ASN A 88 9.31 -5.68 7.56
CA ASN A 88 8.78 -4.61 8.39
C ASN A 88 7.24 -4.63 8.38
N ILE A 89 6.65 -4.86 7.20
CA ILE A 89 5.20 -5.07 7.08
C ILE A 89 4.72 -6.20 7.99
N VAL A 90 5.32 -7.39 7.90
CA VAL A 90 4.94 -8.54 8.74
C VAL A 90 5.13 -8.23 10.23
N LYS A 91 6.24 -7.58 10.61
CA LYS A 91 6.53 -7.21 12.00
C LYS A 91 5.47 -6.26 12.55
N SER A 92 5.13 -5.22 11.79
CA SER A 92 4.13 -4.23 12.17
C SER A 92 2.74 -4.84 12.32
N LEU A 93 2.34 -5.73 11.41
CA LEU A 93 1.05 -6.43 11.49
C LEU A 93 0.99 -7.40 12.69
N ARG A 94 2.08 -8.09 13.02
CA ARG A 94 2.14 -8.95 14.21
C ARG A 94 2.04 -8.18 15.52
N ALA A 95 2.51 -6.94 15.54
CA ALA A 95 2.53 -6.13 16.76
C ALA A 95 1.14 -5.64 17.20
N GLY A 96 0.15 -5.60 16.30
CA GLY A 96 -1.19 -5.16 16.69
C GLY A 96 -2.28 -5.19 15.62
N GLY A 97 -2.09 -5.93 14.52
CA GLY A 97 -3.06 -6.00 13.43
C GLY A 97 -2.95 -4.83 12.44
N LEU A 98 -3.96 -4.74 11.56
CA LEU A 98 -3.99 -3.80 10.43
C LEU A 98 -4.22 -2.36 10.88
N ILE A 99 -5.28 -2.12 11.67
CA ILE A 99 -5.62 -0.78 12.18
C ILE A 99 -4.47 -0.22 13.01
N ALA A 100 -4.00 -0.95 14.02
CA ALA A 100 -2.94 -0.43 14.87
C ALA A 100 -1.61 -0.20 14.12
N ALA A 101 -1.34 -0.95 13.04
CA ALA A 101 -0.17 -0.68 12.19
C ALA A 101 -0.29 0.66 11.47
N VAL A 102 -1.49 0.99 10.97
CA VAL A 102 -1.79 2.29 10.35
C VAL A 102 -1.75 3.41 11.37
N GLU A 103 -2.41 3.26 12.51
CA GLU A 103 -2.42 4.30 13.56
C GLU A 103 -1.00 4.62 14.02
N ARG A 104 -0.15 3.61 14.24
CA ARG A 104 1.26 3.85 14.56
C ARG A 104 1.97 4.58 13.43
N SER A 105 1.67 4.26 12.17
CA SER A 105 2.28 4.91 11.01
C SER A 105 1.94 6.39 10.93
N VAL A 106 0.64 6.69 10.99
CA VAL A 106 0.08 8.02 10.79
C VAL A 106 0.38 8.92 11.99
N CYS A 107 0.33 8.38 13.21
CA CYS A 107 0.72 9.13 14.41
C CYS A 107 2.25 9.34 14.50
N ALA A 108 3.05 8.43 13.93
CA ALA A 108 4.51 8.57 13.88
C ALA A 108 5.01 9.61 12.87
N SER A 109 4.16 10.07 11.96
CA SER A 109 4.43 11.26 11.13
C SER A 109 4.45 12.55 11.96
N GLY A 110 4.03 12.51 13.24
CA GLY A 110 4.20 13.57 14.23
C GLY A 110 5.50 13.46 15.05
N ILE A 111 5.64 14.30 16.08
CA ILE A 111 6.86 14.49 16.91
C ILE A 111 7.41 13.20 17.55
N LEU A 112 6.60 12.14 17.68
CA LEU A 112 6.98 10.85 18.26
C LEU A 112 7.21 9.82 17.15
N GLN A 113 8.42 9.82 16.58
CA GLN A 113 8.86 8.96 15.47
C GLN A 113 8.84 7.45 15.82
N CYS A 114 7.68 6.80 15.79
CA CYS A 114 7.58 5.35 15.73
C CYS A 114 7.62 4.88 14.26
N HIS A 115 8.78 5.00 13.63
CA HIS A 115 8.93 4.59 12.23
C HIS A 115 8.77 3.06 12.13
N ASN A 116 7.71 2.64 11.45
CA ASN A 116 7.37 1.24 11.19
C ASN A 116 7.92 0.74 9.84
N GLY A 117 8.70 1.59 9.16
CA GLY A 117 9.48 1.30 7.95
C GLY A 117 8.69 1.06 6.68
N PHE A 118 7.40 1.44 6.65
CA PHE A 118 6.56 1.25 5.48
C PHE A 118 6.98 2.10 4.27
N TYR A 119 7.41 3.34 4.49
CA TYR A 119 7.89 4.23 3.42
C TYR A 119 9.17 3.72 2.78
N GLU A 120 10.10 3.19 3.59
CA GLU A 120 11.35 2.56 3.14
C GLU A 120 11.09 1.24 2.37
N ASP A 121 9.96 0.62 2.67
CA ASP A 121 9.42 -0.54 1.98
C ASP A 121 8.67 -0.17 0.69
N GLY A 122 8.55 1.13 0.38
CA GLY A 122 7.96 1.64 -0.86
C GLY A 122 6.44 1.87 -0.80
N LEU A 123 5.87 2.00 0.40
CA LEU A 123 4.52 2.52 0.56
C LEU A 123 4.49 3.99 0.11
N GLU A 124 3.46 4.36 -0.64
CA GLU A 124 3.28 5.74 -1.10
C GLU A 124 3.02 6.68 0.10
N PRO A 125 3.67 7.86 0.14
CA PRO A 125 3.30 8.95 1.06
C PRO A 125 1.80 9.23 1.06
N GLY A 126 1.23 9.41 2.25
CA GLY A 126 -0.18 9.75 2.41
C GLY A 126 -1.15 8.59 2.16
N ALA A 127 -0.67 7.40 1.77
CA ALA A 127 -1.54 6.27 1.47
C ALA A 127 -2.44 5.94 2.66
N PHE A 128 -1.86 5.83 3.86
CA PHE A 128 -2.60 5.52 5.07
C PHE A 128 -3.47 6.66 5.56
N GLU A 129 -3.00 7.89 5.45
CA GLU A 129 -3.76 9.09 5.77
C GLU A 129 -5.04 9.15 4.93
N ARG A 130 -4.97 8.79 3.64
CA ARG A 130 -6.16 8.65 2.77
C ARG A 130 -7.11 7.54 3.24
N ILE A 131 -6.60 6.40 3.71
CA ILE A 131 -7.45 5.33 4.27
C ILE A 131 -8.17 5.84 5.52
N VAL A 132 -7.45 6.50 6.43
CA VAL A 132 -8.01 7.08 7.67
C VAL A 132 -9.12 8.08 7.36
N MET A 133 -8.91 8.95 6.37
CA MET A 133 -9.91 9.94 5.96
C MET A 133 -11.15 9.33 5.30
N ARG A 134 -11.02 8.18 4.62
CA ARG A 134 -12.15 7.46 4.01
C ARG A 134 -12.96 6.65 5.01
N HIS A 135 -12.33 6.13 6.06
CA HIS A 135 -12.96 5.28 7.08
C HIS A 135 -12.77 5.82 8.50
N PRO A 136 -13.08 7.09 8.79
CA PRO A 136 -12.72 7.73 10.05
C PRO A 136 -13.32 7.01 11.28
N GLN A 137 -14.49 6.39 11.14
CA GLN A 137 -15.16 5.67 12.22
C GLN A 137 -14.39 4.43 12.72
N GLU A 138 -13.39 3.95 11.97
CA GLU A 138 -12.62 2.75 12.29
C GLU A 138 -11.26 3.05 12.96
N PHE A 139 -10.92 4.32 13.12
CA PHE A 139 -9.64 4.77 13.68
C PHE A 139 -9.85 5.67 14.90
N GLY A 140 -8.86 5.68 15.81
CA GLY A 140 -8.84 6.56 16.96
C GLY A 140 -8.65 8.04 16.60
N ASP A 141 -9.05 8.92 17.53
CA ASP A 141 -9.00 10.38 17.35
C ASP A 141 -7.63 10.91 16.95
N HIS A 142 -6.57 10.37 17.56
CA HIS A 142 -5.20 10.79 17.24
C HIS A 142 -4.82 10.49 15.79
N ALA A 143 -5.17 9.30 15.27
CA ALA A 143 -4.87 8.95 13.89
C ALA A 143 -5.64 9.85 12.91
N ARG A 144 -6.90 10.16 13.22
CA ARG A 144 -7.70 11.10 12.42
C ARG A 144 -7.13 12.51 12.42
N GLN A 145 -6.72 13.02 13.58
CA GLN A 145 -6.10 14.35 13.70
C GLN A 145 -4.77 14.41 12.95
N SER A 146 -3.92 13.39 13.10
CA SER A 146 -2.65 13.29 12.37
C SER A 146 -2.87 13.22 10.85
N ALA A 147 -3.84 12.44 10.37
CA ALA A 147 -4.19 12.38 8.96
C ALA A 147 -4.67 13.74 8.43
N ALA A 148 -5.50 14.45 9.19
CA ALA A 148 -5.95 15.80 8.81
C ALA A 148 -4.80 16.80 8.74
N LEU A 149 -3.85 16.75 9.69
CA LEU A 149 -2.66 17.59 9.68
C LEU A 149 -1.77 17.32 8.47
N TYR A 150 -1.61 16.05 8.06
CA TYR A 150 -0.86 15.69 6.85
C TYR A 150 -1.41 16.41 5.61
N PHE A 151 -2.73 16.37 5.38
CA PHE A 151 -3.34 17.04 4.23
C PHE A 151 -3.30 18.57 4.34
N ALA A 152 -3.38 19.12 5.55
CA ALA A 152 -3.22 20.56 5.76
C ALA A 152 -1.78 21.05 5.46
N GLN A 153 -0.78 20.18 5.57
CA GLN A 153 0.62 20.49 5.29
C GLN A 153 1.01 20.24 3.82
N GLU A 154 0.43 19.23 3.16
CA GLU A 154 0.65 18.99 1.73
C GLU A 154 -0.10 19.98 0.82
N HIS A 155 -1.12 20.67 1.35
CA HIS A 155 -1.76 21.82 0.72
C HIS A 155 -1.49 23.11 1.51
N PRO A 156 -0.27 23.69 1.43
CA PRO A 156 -0.10 25.06 1.85
C PRO A 156 -0.82 25.92 0.80
N GLN A 157 -2.06 26.30 1.11
CA GLN A 157 -2.84 27.35 0.47
C GLN A 157 -2.25 27.92 -0.83
N GLU A 158 -2.80 27.52 -1.99
CA GLU A 158 -2.75 28.35 -3.21
C GLU A 158 -3.45 29.72 -2.99
N ASP A 159 -4.03 29.99 -1.82
CA ASP A 159 -4.71 31.24 -1.47
C ASP A 159 -3.81 32.47 -1.27
N LEU A 160 -2.48 32.33 -1.23
CA LEU A 160 -1.59 33.49 -1.04
C LEU A 160 -1.27 34.24 -2.34
N GLN A 161 -1.52 33.64 -3.51
CA GLN A 161 -1.27 34.31 -4.80
C GLN A 161 -2.49 35.09 -5.33
N ASP A 162 -3.72 34.67 -5.04
CA ASP A 162 -4.92 35.39 -5.46
C ASP A 162 -5.22 36.63 -4.59
N GLN A 163 -4.83 36.64 -3.30
CA GLN A 163 -5.02 37.83 -2.46
C GLN A 163 -4.01 38.96 -2.73
N LEU A 164 -2.82 38.66 -3.26
CA LEU A 164 -1.82 39.70 -3.60
C LEU A 164 -2.10 40.37 -4.95
N LEU A 165 -2.81 39.71 -5.86
CA LEU A 165 -3.21 40.28 -7.16
C LEU A 165 -4.45 41.18 -7.08
N GLN A 166 -5.34 40.99 -6.08
CA GLN A 166 -6.48 41.88 -5.86
C GLN A 166 -6.16 43.11 -5.00
N ALA A 167 -5.04 43.12 -4.27
CA ALA A 167 -4.60 44.29 -3.50
C ALA A 167 -3.73 45.28 -4.31
N SER A 168 -3.45 44.98 -5.59
CA SER A 168 -2.61 45.80 -6.47
C SER A 168 -3.36 46.36 -7.70
N ALA A 169 -4.70 46.31 -7.71
CA ALA A 169 -5.55 46.83 -8.79
C ALA A 169 -6.36 48.07 -8.35
#